data_AF-A0A813IUA9-F1
#
_entry.id   AF-A0A813IUA9-F1
#
_cell.length_a   1.000
_cell.length_b   1.000
_cell.length_c   1.000
_cell.angle_alpha   90.00
_cell.angle_beta   90.00
_cell.angle_gamma   90.00
#
_symmetry.space_group_name_H-M   'P 1'
#
loop_
_entity.id
_entity.type
_entity.pdbx_description
1 polymer ?
#
loop_
_entity_poly.entity_id
_entity_poly.type
_entity_poly.pdbx_seq_one_letter_code
_entity_poly.pdbx_strand_id
1 'polypeptide(L)'
;MPEARLVPKVITYSAAISACEKGGQWQLALGLLSSMPGMRMIPSQISYNAAVFACAKGVQCELALDLLGLMTQHEVMRDRVTYNAVLDAAFDKRMAAHFLT
;
A
#
# COMPACT_ATOMS: atom_id res chain seq x y z
N MET A 1 14.32 10.93 -31.52
CA MET A 1 14.43 10.10 -30.30
C MET A 1 13.01 9.68 -29.94
N PRO A 2 12.67 8.39 -29.80
CA PRO A 2 11.29 7.99 -29.58
C PRO A 2 10.89 8.38 -28.15
N GLU A 3 9.88 9.25 -28.05
CA GLU A 3 9.29 9.68 -26.78
C GLU A 3 8.74 8.47 -26.03
N ALA A 4 9.24 8.25 -24.82
CA ALA A 4 8.73 7.25 -23.90
C ALA A 4 7.27 7.60 -23.53
N ARG A 5 6.32 7.20 -24.37
CA ARG A 5 4.86 7.24 -24.10
C ARG A 5 4.42 6.28 -23.00
N LEU A 6 5.36 5.66 -22.31
CA LEU A 6 5.10 4.66 -21.29
C LEU A 6 5.04 5.35 -19.92
N VAL A 7 3.81 5.46 -19.43
CA VAL A 7 3.46 5.43 -18.00
C VAL A 7 3.56 6.69 -17.12
N PRO A 8 3.29 7.94 -17.58
CA PRO A 8 3.13 9.08 -16.65
C PRO A 8 2.07 8.80 -15.57
N LYS A 9 0.98 8.11 -15.92
CA LYS A 9 -0.16 7.89 -15.02
C LYS A 9 0.16 6.98 -13.83
N VAL A 10 0.80 5.83 -14.02
CA VAL A 10 1.12 4.92 -12.89
C VAL A 10 2.14 5.57 -11.95
N ILE A 11 3.11 6.31 -12.48
CA ILE A 11 4.11 7.02 -11.67
C ILE A 11 3.43 8.13 -10.85
N THR A 12 2.54 8.92 -11.46
CA THR A 12 1.76 9.95 -10.74
C THR A 12 0.90 9.35 -9.64
N TYR A 13 0.18 8.25 -9.91
CA TYR A 13 -0.62 7.57 -8.88
C TYR A 13 0.24 7.00 -7.77
N SER A 14 1.37 6.38 -8.11
CA SER A 14 2.31 5.85 -7.10
C SER A 14 2.87 6.96 -6.21
N ALA A 15 3.25 8.10 -6.81
CA ALA A 15 3.70 9.27 -6.05
C ALA A 15 2.60 9.83 -5.15
N ALA A 16 1.35 9.90 -5.63
CA ALA A 16 0.21 10.34 -4.83
C ALA A 16 -0.07 9.40 -3.65
N ILE A 17 -0.02 8.08 -3.87
CA ILE A 17 -0.18 7.08 -2.81
C ILE A 17 0.96 7.20 -1.78
N SER A 18 2.21 7.39 -2.22
CA SER A 18 3.35 7.64 -1.33
C SER A 18 3.22 8.95 -0.54
N ALA A 19 2.64 10.00 -1.13
CA ALA A 19 2.35 11.23 -0.39
C ALA A 19 1.27 11.00 0.68
N CYS A 20 0.24 10.22 0.36
CA CYS A 20 -0.81 9.83 1.32
C CYS A 20 -0.23 8.98 2.46
N GLU A 21 0.70 8.07 2.15
CA GLU A 21 1.45 7.27 3.13
C GLU A 21 2.25 8.14 4.11
N LYS A 22 2.96 9.14 3.61
CA LYS A 22 3.68 10.10 4.46
C LYS A 22 2.73 10.97 5.29
N GLY A 23 1.56 11.29 4.77
CA GLY A 23 0.52 12.07 5.46
C GLY A 23 -0.39 11.25 6.38
N GLY A 24 -0.21 9.92 6.48
CA GLY A 24 -1.11 9.04 7.26
C GLY A 24 -2.53 8.92 6.70
N GLN A 25 -2.75 9.34 5.45
CA GLN A 25 -4.06 9.41 4.79
C GLN A 25 -4.40 8.06 4.12
N TRP A 26 -4.60 7.02 4.94
CA TRP A 26 -4.77 5.64 4.48
C TRP A 26 -6.01 5.43 3.60
N GLN A 27 -7.11 6.14 3.86
CA GLN A 27 -8.34 6.05 3.06
C GLN A 27 -8.10 6.56 1.63
N LEU A 28 -7.39 7.67 1.49
CA LEU A 28 -7.02 8.25 0.20
C LEU A 28 -6.05 7.36 -0.55
N ALA A 29 -5.06 6.78 0.14
CA ALA A 29 -4.11 5.84 -0.45
C ALA A 29 -4.82 4.62 -1.06
N LEU A 30 -5.78 4.03 -0.34
CA LEU A 30 -6.61 2.92 -0.82
C LEU A 30 -7.55 3.30 -1.96
N GLY A 31 -8.20 4.46 -1.86
CA GLY A 31 -9.07 4.98 -2.92
C GLY A 31 -8.31 5.15 -4.23
N LEU A 32 -7.10 5.70 -4.17
CA LEU A 32 -6.22 5.82 -5.33
C LEU A 32 -5.82 4.45 -5.87
N LEU A 33 -5.40 3.52 -5.02
CA LEU A 33 -4.99 2.16 -5.44
C LEU A 33 -6.14 1.40 -6.12
N SER A 34 -7.33 1.41 -5.52
CA SER A 34 -8.53 0.74 -6.03
C SER A 34 -9.09 1.37 -7.31
N SER A 35 -8.81 2.64 -7.57
CA SER A 35 -9.19 3.30 -8.82
C SER A 35 -8.31 2.92 -10.03
N MET A 36 -7.09 2.41 -9.80
CA MET A 36 -6.14 2.11 -10.87
C MET A 36 -6.64 1.03 -11.85
N PRO A 37 -7.21 -0.12 -11.41
CA PRO A 37 -7.77 -1.12 -12.32
C PRO A 37 -8.91 -0.57 -13.18
N GLY A 38 -9.76 0.30 -12.62
CA GLY A 38 -10.84 0.98 -13.36
C GLY A 38 -10.33 1.86 -14.50
N MET A 39 -9.09 2.34 -14.41
CA MET A 39 -8.41 3.11 -15.46
C MET A 39 -7.54 2.24 -16.38
N ARG A 40 -7.69 0.91 -16.33
CA ARG A 40 -6.84 -0.07 -17.04
C ARG A 40 -5.35 0.07 -16.70
N MET A 41 -5.06 0.49 -15.47
CA MET A 41 -3.69 0.58 -14.96
C MET A 41 -3.43 -0.57 -13.99
N ILE A 42 -2.25 -1.17 -14.11
CA ILE A 42 -1.79 -2.20 -13.18
C ILE A 42 -1.06 -1.47 -12.04
N PRO A 43 -1.53 -1.57 -10.79
CA PRO A 43 -0.81 -0.99 -9.67
C PRO A 43 0.59 -1.61 -9.58
N SER A 44 1.59 -0.77 -9.37
CA SER A 44 2.97 -1.23 -9.23
C SER A 44 3.21 -1.73 -7.80
N GLN A 45 4.32 -2.44 -7.60
CA GLN A 45 4.81 -2.81 -6.28
C GLN A 45 4.93 -1.60 -5.34
N ILE A 46 5.38 -0.46 -5.86
CA ILE A 46 5.51 0.79 -5.09
C ILE A 46 4.13 1.29 -4.63
N SER A 47 3.12 1.22 -5.51
CA SER A 47 1.75 1.63 -5.22
C SER A 47 1.15 0.79 -4.08
N TYR A 48 1.30 -0.53 -4.17
CA TYR A 48 0.83 -1.44 -3.12
C TYR A 48 1.55 -1.24 -1.79
N ASN A 49 2.89 -1.16 -1.83
CA ASN A 49 3.69 -0.94 -0.62
C ASN A 49 3.25 0.34 0.08
N ALA A 50 3.16 1.46 -0.64
CA ALA A 50 2.76 2.74 -0.07
C ALA A 50 1.34 2.68 0.54
N ALA A 51 0.39 1.97 -0.09
CA ALA A 51 -0.94 1.78 0.48
C ALA A 51 -0.92 0.94 1.77
N VAL A 52 -0.12 -0.12 1.82
CA VAL A 52 0.08 -0.96 3.01
C VAL A 52 0.71 -0.15 4.15
N PHE A 53 1.75 0.64 3.87
CA PHE A 53 2.38 1.52 4.85
C PHE A 53 1.43 2.60 5.37
N ALA A 54 0.60 3.18 4.49
CA ALA A 54 -0.43 4.12 4.89
C ALA A 54 -1.42 3.45 5.86
N CYS A 55 -1.90 2.24 5.54
CA CYS A 55 -2.80 1.46 6.41
C CYS A 55 -2.17 1.12 7.76
N ALA A 56 -0.90 0.71 7.76
CA ALA A 56 -0.12 0.45 8.97
C ALA A 56 -0.04 1.68 9.88
N LYS A 57 0.29 2.85 9.31
CA LYS A 57 0.30 4.14 10.03
C LYS A 57 -1.09 4.57 10.53
N GLY A 58 -2.13 4.21 9.78
CA GLY A 58 -3.53 4.45 10.15
C GLY A 58 -4.10 3.47 11.20
N VAL A 59 -3.27 2.59 11.77
CA VAL A 59 -3.66 1.52 12.71
C VAL A 59 -4.63 0.50 12.07
N GLN A 60 -4.73 0.48 10.74
CA GLN A 60 -5.58 -0.45 9.98
C GLN A 60 -4.79 -1.65 9.49
N CYS A 61 -4.36 -2.48 10.44
CA CYS A 61 -3.59 -3.68 10.17
C CYS A 61 -4.39 -4.76 9.41
N GLU A 62 -5.70 -4.86 9.63
CA GLU A 62 -6.56 -5.82 8.90
C GLU A 62 -6.57 -5.51 7.40
N LEU A 63 -6.81 -4.25 7.03
CA LEU A 63 -6.73 -3.82 5.63
C LEU A 63 -5.32 -3.98 5.03
N ALA A 64 -4.28 -3.75 5.83
CA ALA A 64 -2.90 -3.97 5.38
C ALA A 64 -2.63 -5.45 5.06
N LEU A 65 -3.19 -6.37 5.85
CA LEU A 65 -3.09 -7.82 5.63
C LEU A 65 -3.90 -8.26 4.41
N ASP A 66 -5.12 -7.75 4.23
CA ASP A 66 -5.95 -8.04 3.06
C ASP A 66 -5.27 -7.59 1.76
N LEU A 67 -4.66 -6.41 1.77
CA LEU A 67 -3.85 -5.90 0.65
C LEU A 67 -2.65 -6.80 0.32
N LEU A 68 -1.96 -7.33 1.35
CA LEU A 68 -0.87 -8.29 1.14
C LEU A 68 -1.39 -9.60 0.53
N GLY A 69 -2.58 -10.06 0.93
CA GLY A 69 -3.26 -11.19 0.31
C GLY A 69 -3.48 -10.97 -1.19
N LEU A 70 -3.98 -9.80 -1.56
CA LEU A 70 -4.21 -9.40 -2.95
C LEU A 70 -2.91 -9.29 -3.77
N MET A 71 -1.82 -8.77 -3.20
CA MET A 71 -0.50 -8.76 -3.87
C MET A 71 -0.02 -10.16 -4.21
N THR A 72 -0.30 -11.13 -3.33
CA THR A 72 0.11 -12.53 -3.50
C THR A 72 -0.65 -13.20 -4.65
N GLN A 73 -1.90 -12.80 -4.90
CA GLN A 73 -2.72 -13.28 -6.02
C GLN A 73 -2.35 -12.66 -7.37
N HIS A 74 -1.82 -11.43 -7.37
CA HIS A 74 -1.46 -10.70 -8.59
C HIS A 74 -0.02 -10.92 -9.06
N GLU A 75 0.72 -11.89 -8.50
CA GLU A 75 2.14 -12.17 -8.79
C GLU A 75 3.07 -10.94 -8.65
N VAL A 76 2.64 -9.93 -7.91
CA VAL A 76 3.47 -8.75 -7.64
C VAL A 76 4.48 -9.14 -6.58
N MET A 77 5.77 -9.16 -6.94
CA MET A 77 6.86 -9.49 -6.01
C MET A 77 6.73 -8.67 -4.73
N ARG A 78 6.42 -9.35 -3.62
CA ARG A 78 6.39 -8.78 -2.28
C ARG A 78 7.83 -8.56 -1.83
N ASP A 79 8.24 -7.31 -1.66
CA ASP A 79 9.54 -7.03 -1.05
C ASP A 79 9.55 -7.34 0.45
N ARG A 80 10.71 -7.75 0.97
CA ARG A 80 10.94 -7.99 2.41
C ARG A 80 10.55 -6.79 3.28
N VAL A 81 10.69 -5.58 2.75
CA VAL A 81 10.41 -4.33 3.45
C VAL A 81 8.91 -4.18 3.74
N THR A 82 8.04 -4.61 2.83
CA THR A 82 6.58 -4.57 3.01
C THR A 82 6.11 -5.53 4.09
N TYR A 83 6.71 -6.72 4.14
CA TYR A 83 6.37 -7.74 5.13
C TYR A 83 6.82 -7.32 6.54
N ASN A 84 8.05 -6.80 6.67
CA ASN A 84 8.55 -6.32 7.96
C ASN A 84 7.74 -5.14 8.50
N ALA A 85 7.28 -4.24 7.64
CA ALA A 85 6.46 -3.10 8.06
C ALA A 85 5.09 -3.51 8.61
N VAL A 86 4.45 -4.51 7.98
CA VAL A 86 3.18 -5.05 8.49
C VAL A 86 3.40 -5.85 9.76
N LEU A 87 4.51 -6.59 9.88
CA LEU A 87 4.87 -7.24 11.13
C LEU A 87 5.08 -6.22 12.24
N ASP A 88 5.87 -5.15 12.03
CA ASP A 88 6.06 -4.09 13.02
C ASP A 88 4.72 -3.48 13.46
N ALA A 89 3.87 -3.11 12.50
CA ALA A 89 2.56 -2.55 12.80
C ALA A 89 1.63 -3.54 13.53
N ALA A 90 1.70 -4.83 13.18
CA ALA A 90 0.91 -5.88 13.82
C ALA A 90 1.43 -6.23 15.23
N PHE A 91 2.74 -6.17 15.46
CA PHE A 91 3.36 -6.37 16.77
C PHE A 91 2.98 -5.25 17.73
N ASP A 92 2.96 -4.00 17.26
CA ASP A 92 2.56 -2.84 18.07
C ASP A 92 1.10 -2.94 18.54
N LYS A 93 0.20 -3.37 17.63
CA LYS A 93 -1.22 -3.58 17.95
C LYS A 93 -1.44 -4.75 18.92
N ARG A 94 -0.58 -5.77 18.90
CA ARG A 94 -0.66 -6.92 19.81
C ARG A 94 -0.22 -6.56 21.24
N MET A 95 0.70 -5.61 21.40
CA MET A 95 1.04 -5.05 22.71
C MET A 95 -0.07 -4.13 23.25
N ALA A 96 -0.69 -3.31 22.39
CA ALA A 96 -1.82 -2.47 22.79
C ALA A 96 -3.06 -3.28 23.23
N ALA A 97 -3.32 -4.43 22.59
CA ALA A 97 -4.42 -5.32 22.97
C ALA A 97 -4.15 -6.08 24.29
N HIS A 98 -2.90 -6.29 24.68
CA HIS A 98 -2.55 -7.06 25.88
C HIS A 98 -2.60 -6.23 27.19
N PHE A 99 -2.66 -4.89 27.09
CA PHE A 99 -2.75 -3.98 28.24
C PHE A 99 -4.19 -3.59 28.65
N LEU A 100 -5.21 -4.12 27.97
CA LEU A 100 -6.64 -3.82 28.24
C LEU A 100 -7.44 -5.02 28.79
N THR A 101 -6.77 -6.05 29.31
CA THR A 101 -7.38 -7.15 30.10
C THR A 101 -6.72 -7.24 31.46
#